data_AF-A0A2E2FP42-F1
#
_entry.id   AF-A0A2E2FP42-F1
#
_cell.length_a   1.000
_cell.length_b   1.000
_cell.length_c   1.000
_cell.angle_alpha   90.00
_cell.angle_beta   90.00
_cell.angle_gamma   90.00
#
_symmetry.space_group_name_H-M   'P 1'
#
loop_
_entity.id
_entity.type
_entity.pdbx_description
1 polymer ?
#
loop_
_entity_poly.entity_id
_entity_poly.type
_entity_poly.pdbx_seq_one_letter_code
_entity_poly.pdbx_strand_id
1 'polypeptide(L)'
;MGRKHYIGWDVGAWSCKKNSKSCDALVVLDEIGKLIGKPFRNSLKEALNEPEDTLDFISKLLKYCEVEPTISEEDEFILAIDTPLGYPEAFIHLITSYTHTTSTIDNYSKNPYLFRQTEQFIFDNALKTEQGKKVRPLSAINDMIGAQSTKGIHVISKFAPQIEETGVWTDGKYLKIIEAYPTLNRKTLKSHIDKLGNLHPDVLDAYNCACVAYLFDRERSALAEPYAFIPKKEGWIWYITNSFSKLPLPV
;
A
#
# COMPACT_ATOMS: atom_id res chain seq x y z
N MET A 1 -5.88 -9.11 -25.22
CA MET A 1 -5.90 -9.34 -23.76
C MET A 1 -4.63 -8.70 -23.27
N GLY A 2 -4.74 -7.54 -22.63
CA GLY A 2 -3.58 -6.78 -22.19
C GLY A 2 -2.84 -7.48 -21.06
N ARG A 3 -1.63 -6.99 -20.79
CA ARG A 3 -0.76 -7.50 -19.73
C ARG A 3 -1.23 -6.97 -18.38
N LYS A 4 -0.89 -7.71 -17.33
CA LYS A 4 -1.10 -7.28 -15.95
C LYS A 4 0.22 -7.01 -15.28
N HIS A 5 0.31 -5.88 -14.59
CA HIS A 5 1.49 -5.51 -13.82
C HIS A 5 1.10 -5.23 -12.37
N TYR A 6 1.84 -5.84 -11.44
CA TYR A 6 1.64 -5.65 -10.01
C TYR A 6 2.81 -4.87 -9.45
N ILE A 7 2.54 -3.67 -8.99
CA ILE A 7 3.55 -2.72 -8.52
C ILE A 7 3.44 -2.65 -7.01
N GLY A 8 4.58 -2.79 -6.34
CA GLY A 8 4.69 -2.56 -4.92
C GLY A 8 5.52 -1.33 -4.64
N TRP A 9 5.05 -0.52 -3.69
CA TRP A 9 5.71 0.71 -3.29
C TRP A 9 5.88 0.79 -1.77
N ASP A 10 7.14 0.82 -1.32
CA ASP A 10 7.47 1.30 0.03
C ASP A 10 7.68 2.82 -0.01
N VAL A 11 6.85 3.54 0.75
CA VAL A 11 6.73 4.99 0.61
C VAL A 11 7.82 5.70 1.41
N GLY A 12 8.66 6.46 0.71
CA GLY A 12 9.63 7.35 1.33
C GLY A 12 9.03 8.71 1.70
N ALA A 13 9.76 9.49 2.49
CA ALA A 13 9.41 10.88 2.76
C ALA A 13 9.31 11.72 1.48
N TRP A 14 8.64 12.87 1.57
CA TRP A 14 8.55 13.85 0.47
C TRP A 14 9.91 14.33 -0.05
N SER A 15 10.96 14.30 0.78
CA SER A 15 12.31 14.75 0.42
C SER A 15 13.41 13.77 0.82
N CYS A 16 13.46 12.61 0.14
CA CYS A 16 14.49 11.57 0.30
C CYS A 16 15.95 12.12 0.25
N LYS A 17 16.23 13.17 -0.54
CA LYS A 17 17.58 13.78 -0.62
C LYS A 17 18.10 14.35 0.71
N LYS A 18 17.22 14.80 1.60
CA LYS A 18 17.60 15.31 2.93
C LYS A 18 17.60 14.23 4.01
N ASN A 19 16.96 13.09 3.76
CA ASN A 19 16.90 11.96 4.67
C ASN A 19 17.06 10.64 3.90
N SER A 20 18.30 10.23 3.66
CA SER A 20 18.64 9.01 2.91
C SER A 20 18.11 7.70 3.54
N LYS A 21 17.63 7.78 4.78
CA LYS A 21 16.99 6.67 5.50
C LYS A 21 15.50 6.49 5.18
N SER A 22 14.88 7.41 4.44
CA SER A 22 13.46 7.34 4.06
C SER A 22 13.30 7.72 2.59
N CYS A 23 13.57 6.75 1.73
CA CYS A 23 13.46 6.89 0.28
C CYS A 23 12.38 5.96 -0.25
N ASP A 24 11.82 6.30 -1.40
CA ASP A 24 10.85 5.43 -2.04
C ASP A 24 11.56 4.19 -2.56
N ALA A 25 10.89 3.05 -2.52
CA ALA A 25 11.31 1.86 -3.23
C ALA A 25 10.17 1.27 -4.05
N LEU A 26 10.47 0.82 -5.27
CA LEU A 26 9.49 0.20 -6.18
C LEU A 26 9.96 -1.18 -6.62
N VAL A 27 8.99 -2.07 -6.79
CA VAL A 27 9.15 -3.39 -7.39
C VAL A 27 7.98 -3.61 -8.35
N VAL A 28 8.24 -4.28 -9.48
CA VAL A 28 7.21 -4.66 -10.46
C VAL A 28 7.25 -6.17 -10.67
N LEU A 29 6.06 -6.77 -10.65
CA LEU A 29 5.83 -8.17 -11.02
C LEU A 29 4.99 -8.23 -12.30
N ASP A 30 5.22 -9.27 -13.11
CA ASP A 30 4.41 -9.59 -14.29
C ASP A 30 3.16 -10.43 -13.95
N GLU A 31 2.40 -10.86 -14.97
CA GLU A 31 1.13 -11.58 -14.82
C GLU A 31 1.26 -12.95 -14.14
N ILE A 32 2.45 -13.56 -14.16
CA ILE A 32 2.76 -14.81 -13.43
C ILE A 32 3.43 -14.53 -12.07
N GLY A 33 3.53 -13.25 -11.70
CA GLY A 33 4.09 -12.73 -10.47
C GLY A 33 5.62 -12.63 -10.48
N LYS A 34 6.29 -12.97 -11.58
CA LYS A 34 7.76 -12.93 -11.63
C LYS A 34 8.23 -11.47 -11.56
N LEU A 35 9.30 -11.24 -10.81
CA LEU A 35 9.94 -9.92 -10.75
C LEU A 35 10.52 -9.56 -12.12
N ILE A 36 10.12 -8.40 -12.63
CA ILE A 36 10.59 -7.85 -13.91
C ILE A 36 11.30 -6.51 -13.71
N GLY A 37 12.25 -6.21 -14.60
CA GLY A 37 13.11 -5.04 -14.47
C GLY A 37 14.06 -5.14 -13.27
N LYS A 38 14.44 -3.99 -12.72
CA LYS A 38 15.25 -3.85 -11.50
C LYS A 38 14.48 -3.10 -10.43
N PRO A 39 14.55 -3.52 -9.16
CA PRO A 39 14.00 -2.73 -8.08
C PRO A 39 14.60 -1.33 -8.03
N PHE A 40 13.75 -0.34 -7.81
CA PHE A 40 14.16 1.05 -7.67
C PHE A 40 14.24 1.43 -6.19
N ARG A 41 15.21 2.29 -5.83
CA ARG A 41 15.24 2.95 -4.53
C ARG A 41 15.83 4.36 -4.63
N ASN A 42 14.98 5.37 -4.70
CA ASN A 42 15.36 6.78 -4.65
C ASN A 42 14.13 7.68 -4.47
N SER A 43 14.23 8.97 -4.76
CA SER A 43 13.08 9.89 -4.77
C SER A 43 12.18 9.68 -5.99
N LEU A 44 10.87 9.50 -5.78
CA LEU A 44 9.84 9.52 -6.84
C LEU A 44 9.31 10.92 -7.19
N LYS A 45 9.98 12.00 -6.77
CA LYS A 45 9.51 13.38 -6.99
C LYS A 45 9.05 13.66 -8.43
N GLU A 46 9.79 13.24 -9.44
CA GLU A 46 9.43 13.50 -10.86
C GLU A 46 8.18 12.70 -11.24
N ALA A 47 8.09 11.42 -10.88
CA ALA A 47 6.90 10.59 -11.04
C ALA A 47 5.64 11.19 -10.39
N LEU A 48 5.76 11.95 -9.32
CA LEU A 48 4.59 12.55 -8.66
C LEU A 48 4.15 13.88 -9.30
N ASN A 49 5.12 14.69 -9.75
CA ASN A 49 4.86 16.05 -10.20
C ASN A 49 4.60 16.14 -11.70
N GLU A 50 5.39 15.44 -12.51
CA GLU A 50 5.40 15.64 -13.96
C GLU A 50 4.21 15.02 -14.71
N PRO A 51 3.69 13.85 -14.31
CA PRO A 51 2.59 13.25 -15.05
C PRO A 51 1.34 14.10 -15.10
N GLU A 52 0.80 14.21 -16.31
CA GLU A 52 -0.48 14.84 -16.62
C GLU A 52 -1.65 13.90 -16.37
N ASP A 53 -1.45 12.59 -16.57
CA ASP A 53 -2.47 11.55 -16.42
C ASP A 53 -1.93 10.26 -15.76
N THR A 54 -2.83 9.30 -15.57
CA THR A 54 -2.54 8.00 -14.94
C THR A 54 -1.57 7.13 -15.75
N LEU A 55 -1.62 7.18 -17.09
CA LEU A 55 -0.75 6.36 -17.94
C LEU A 55 0.68 6.89 -17.94
N ASP A 56 0.89 8.20 -17.99
CA ASP A 56 2.23 8.79 -17.85
C ASP A 56 2.81 8.52 -16.45
N PHE A 57 1.96 8.55 -15.41
CA PHE A 57 2.38 8.15 -14.07
C PHE A 57 2.90 6.71 -14.03
N ILE A 58 2.12 5.76 -14.54
CA ILE A 58 2.50 4.34 -14.61
C ILE A 58 3.77 4.16 -15.45
N SER A 59 3.85 4.80 -16.62
CA SER A 59 5.01 4.78 -17.50
C SER A 59 6.29 5.20 -16.78
N LYS A 60 6.23 6.28 -15.98
CA LYS A 60 7.36 6.72 -15.16
C LYS A 60 7.72 5.71 -14.08
N LEU A 61 6.75 5.10 -13.38
CA LEU A 61 7.03 4.06 -12.37
C LEU A 61 7.75 2.85 -13.00
N LEU A 62 7.27 2.37 -14.14
CA LEU A 62 7.89 1.26 -14.89
C LEU A 62 9.32 1.62 -15.33
N LYS A 63 9.50 2.84 -15.86
CA LYS A 63 10.82 3.33 -16.28
C LYS A 63 11.82 3.40 -15.12
N TYR A 64 11.39 3.82 -13.92
CA TYR A 64 12.25 3.79 -12.73
C TYR A 64 12.73 2.38 -12.39
N CYS A 65 11.93 1.37 -12.70
CA CYS A 65 12.27 -0.03 -12.51
C CYS A 65 12.94 -0.66 -13.74
N GLU A 66 13.39 0.12 -14.73
CA GLU A 66 13.97 -0.38 -15.99
C GLU A 66 13.05 -1.39 -16.71
N VAL A 67 11.74 -1.24 -16.57
CA VAL A 67 10.74 -1.98 -17.33
C VAL A 67 10.36 -1.16 -18.55
N GLU A 68 10.41 -1.76 -19.74
CA GLU A 68 10.06 -1.11 -21.00
C GLU A 68 8.62 -0.57 -20.94
N PRO A 69 8.39 0.74 -21.13
CA PRO A 69 7.10 1.38 -20.91
C PRO A 69 6.16 1.21 -22.10
N THR A 70 6.30 0.14 -22.89
CA THR A 70 5.35 -0.15 -23.95
C THR A 70 4.05 -0.53 -23.28
N ILE A 71 3.16 0.44 -23.04
CA ILE A 71 1.87 0.30 -22.38
C ILE A 71 0.78 0.37 -23.45
N SER A 72 -0.16 -0.57 -23.40
CA SER A 72 -1.38 -0.59 -24.19
C SER A 72 -2.56 -0.11 -23.34
N GLU A 73 -3.60 0.43 -23.98
CA GLU A 73 -4.87 0.74 -23.29
C GLU A 73 -5.59 -0.53 -22.78
N GLU A 74 -5.18 -1.72 -23.22
CA GLU A 74 -5.67 -2.99 -22.68
C GLU A 74 -4.93 -3.44 -21.40
N ASP A 75 -3.79 -2.83 -21.06
CA ASP A 75 -2.99 -3.25 -19.91
C ASP A 75 -3.64 -2.80 -18.59
N GLU A 76 -3.54 -3.65 -17.56
CA GLU A 76 -4.09 -3.40 -16.23
C GLU A 76 -2.97 -3.33 -15.18
N PHE A 77 -3.10 -2.40 -14.23
CA PHE A 77 -2.09 -2.12 -13.21
C PHE A 77 -2.72 -2.16 -11.83
N ILE A 78 -2.06 -2.87 -10.90
CA ILE A 78 -2.41 -2.83 -9.48
C ILE A 78 -1.21 -2.36 -8.69
N LEU A 79 -1.35 -1.22 -8.01
CA LEU A 79 -0.34 -0.62 -7.17
C LEU A 79 -0.69 -0.81 -5.69
N ALA A 80 0.09 -1.62 -4.99
CA ALA A 80 0.01 -1.72 -3.53
C ALA A 80 1.04 -0.79 -2.87
N ILE A 81 0.58 0.00 -1.89
CA ILE A 81 1.37 1.07 -1.28
C ILE A 81 1.51 0.84 0.23
N ASP A 82 2.73 0.94 0.77
CA ASP A 82 3.01 0.91 2.23
C ASP A 82 2.83 2.31 2.85
N THR A 83 1.59 2.79 2.86
CA THR A 83 1.21 3.97 3.65
C THR A 83 -0.30 4.06 3.76
N PRO A 84 -0.84 4.68 4.83
CA PRO A 84 -2.27 4.97 4.92
C PRO A 84 -2.78 5.77 3.72
N LEU A 85 -3.81 5.23 3.08
CA LEU A 85 -4.49 5.85 1.94
C LEU A 85 -5.81 6.56 2.34
N GLY A 86 -6.06 6.68 3.64
CA GLY A 86 -7.20 7.42 4.19
C GLY A 86 -6.92 7.90 5.60
N TYR A 87 -7.77 8.79 6.09
CA TYR A 87 -7.74 9.27 7.46
C TYR A 87 -8.99 8.80 8.22
N PRO A 88 -8.93 8.69 9.55
CA PRO A 88 -10.10 8.33 10.35
C PRO A 88 -11.26 9.32 10.12
N GLU A 89 -12.48 8.82 9.99
CA GLU A 89 -13.66 9.65 9.71
C GLU A 89 -13.89 10.68 10.82
N ALA A 90 -13.71 10.26 12.08
CA ALA A 90 -13.83 11.16 13.23
C ALA A 90 -12.79 12.29 13.18
N PHE A 91 -11.57 12.04 12.70
CA PHE A 91 -10.57 13.09 12.51
C PHE A 91 -11.00 14.08 11.42
N ILE A 92 -11.51 13.58 10.29
CA ILE A 92 -12.01 14.44 9.21
C ILE A 92 -13.16 15.33 9.70
N HIS A 93 -14.14 14.78 10.42
CA HIS A 93 -15.24 15.56 10.99
C HIS A 93 -14.76 16.60 12.00
N LEU A 94 -13.78 16.25 12.84
CA LEU A 94 -13.18 17.17 13.80
C LEU A 94 -12.57 18.40 13.12
N ILE A 95 -11.81 18.22 12.04
CA ILE A 95 -11.09 19.34 11.39
C ILE A 95 -11.93 20.11 10.36
N THR A 96 -12.98 19.51 9.80
CA THR A 96 -13.81 20.15 8.76
C THR A 96 -15.08 20.76 9.31
N SER A 97 -15.71 20.09 10.27
CA SER A 97 -17.03 20.46 10.78
C SER A 97 -16.97 20.92 12.22
N TYR A 98 -15.85 20.71 12.93
CA TYR A 98 -15.75 20.91 14.38
C TYR A 98 -16.86 20.19 15.16
N THR A 99 -17.34 19.08 14.61
CA THR A 99 -18.37 18.22 15.19
C THR A 99 -17.78 16.83 15.45
N HIS A 100 -18.57 15.91 16.04
CA HIS A 100 -18.16 14.54 16.31
C HIS A 100 -17.20 14.38 17.50
N THR A 101 -17.56 14.96 18.65
CA THR A 101 -16.86 14.70 19.91
C THR A 101 -17.24 13.32 20.44
N THR A 102 -16.29 12.38 20.47
CA THR A 102 -16.46 11.14 21.24
C THR A 102 -16.60 11.46 22.75
N SER A 103 -17.50 10.75 23.43
CA SER A 103 -17.75 10.90 24.85
C SER A 103 -16.64 10.34 25.73
N THR A 104 -15.71 9.52 25.20
CA THR A 104 -14.60 8.97 25.99
C THR A 104 -13.41 8.51 25.13
N ILE A 105 -12.18 8.81 25.57
CA ILE A 105 -10.91 8.36 24.96
C ILE A 105 -10.12 7.62 26.04
N ASP A 106 -10.52 6.38 26.33
CA ASP A 106 -9.95 5.62 27.46
C ASP A 106 -8.77 4.73 27.07
N ASN A 107 -8.58 4.44 25.78
CA ASN A 107 -7.53 3.57 25.29
C ASN A 107 -6.86 4.15 24.04
N TYR A 108 -5.52 4.21 24.06
CA TYR A 108 -4.70 4.70 22.95
C TYR A 108 -5.06 4.03 21.63
N SER A 109 -5.12 2.70 21.59
CA SER A 109 -5.39 1.95 20.34
C SER A 109 -6.84 2.08 19.85
N LYS A 110 -7.73 2.66 20.64
CA LYS A 110 -9.14 2.91 20.31
C LYS A 110 -9.45 4.38 20.09
N ASN A 111 -8.42 5.23 20.02
CA ASN A 111 -8.64 6.65 19.77
C ASN A 111 -9.14 6.85 18.32
N PRO A 112 -10.42 7.26 18.12
CA PRO A 112 -11.02 7.32 16.79
C PRO A 112 -10.45 8.47 15.94
N TYR A 113 -9.75 9.42 16.55
CA TYR A 113 -9.08 10.49 15.82
C TYR A 113 -7.69 10.08 15.34
N LEU A 114 -7.08 9.03 15.91
CA LEU A 114 -5.72 8.61 15.57
C LEU A 114 -5.71 7.37 14.68
N PHE A 115 -6.58 6.41 14.96
CA PHE A 115 -6.56 5.10 14.31
C PHE A 115 -7.85 4.89 13.53
N ARG A 116 -7.73 4.46 12.27
CA ARG A 116 -8.89 4.04 11.47
C ARG A 116 -9.36 2.68 11.96
N GLN A 117 -10.52 2.25 11.47
CA GLN A 117 -11.06 0.95 11.85
C GLN A 117 -10.13 -0.21 11.48
N THR A 118 -9.36 -0.09 10.38
CA THR A 118 -8.38 -1.12 9.99
C THR A 118 -7.24 -1.28 11.00
N GLU A 119 -6.69 -0.20 11.57
CA GLU A 119 -5.66 -0.32 12.60
C GLU A 119 -6.22 -0.87 13.90
N GLN A 120 -7.40 -0.41 14.30
CA GLN A 120 -8.11 -0.90 15.49
C GLN A 120 -8.36 -2.40 15.39
N PHE A 121 -8.79 -2.87 14.21
CA PHE A 121 -8.96 -4.30 13.93
C PHE A 121 -7.66 -5.09 14.11
N ILE A 122 -6.54 -4.59 13.58
CA ILE A 122 -5.22 -5.25 13.74
C ILE A 122 -4.82 -5.33 15.22
N PHE A 123 -5.07 -4.26 16.01
CA PHE A 123 -4.84 -4.27 17.46
C PHE A 123 -5.68 -5.33 18.17
N ASP A 124 -6.98 -5.37 17.89
CA ASP A 124 -7.95 -6.23 18.58
C ASP A 124 -7.73 -7.72 18.26
N ASN A 125 -7.30 -8.04 17.03
CA ASN A 125 -7.00 -9.42 16.63
C ASN A 125 -5.61 -9.91 17.07
N ALA A 126 -4.85 -9.06 17.78
CA ALA A 126 -3.54 -9.38 18.35
C ALA A 126 -2.58 -10.08 17.36
N LEU A 127 -2.61 -9.64 16.09
CA LEU A 127 -1.74 -10.16 15.04
C LEU A 127 -0.28 -10.03 15.45
N LYS A 128 0.57 -10.97 15.02
CA LYS A 128 1.98 -11.06 15.46
C LYS A 128 2.96 -10.88 14.31
N THR A 129 4.05 -10.18 14.56
CA THR A 129 5.21 -10.09 13.65
C THR A 129 5.91 -11.44 13.54
N GLU A 130 6.88 -11.54 12.62
CA GLU A 130 7.75 -12.72 12.49
C GLU A 130 8.46 -13.09 13.81
N GLN A 131 8.82 -12.08 14.62
CA GLN A 131 9.46 -12.26 15.93
C GLN A 131 8.46 -12.56 17.07
N GLY A 132 7.18 -12.81 16.75
CA GLY A 132 6.13 -13.15 17.72
C GLY A 132 5.62 -11.98 18.56
N LYS A 133 6.03 -10.74 18.25
CA LYS A 133 5.55 -9.53 18.93
C LYS A 133 4.18 -9.11 18.39
N LYS A 134 3.31 -8.53 19.22
CA LYS A 134 2.06 -7.93 18.73
C LYS A 134 2.38 -6.83 17.72
N VAL A 135 1.70 -6.86 16.58
CA VAL A 135 1.75 -5.80 15.57
C VAL A 135 1.08 -4.57 16.15
N ARG A 136 1.72 -3.42 15.96
CA ARG A 136 1.17 -2.11 16.29
C ARG A 136 1.25 -1.28 15.01
N PRO A 137 0.17 -1.20 14.22
CA PRO A 137 0.19 -0.42 13.00
C PRO A 137 0.42 1.06 13.34
N LEU A 138 1.10 1.76 12.44
CA LEU A 138 1.34 3.18 12.58
C LEU A 138 0.06 3.96 12.27
N SER A 139 -0.20 5.00 13.04
CA SER A 139 -1.34 5.89 12.87
C SER A 139 -1.11 6.84 11.69
N ALA A 140 -2.10 6.92 10.80
CA ALA A 140 -2.13 7.93 9.74
C ALA A 140 -1.98 9.37 10.27
N ILE A 141 -2.48 9.62 11.49
CA ILE A 141 -2.48 10.96 12.11
C ILE A 141 -1.26 11.17 13.02
N ASN A 142 -1.06 10.31 14.03
CA ASN A 142 -0.02 10.50 15.03
C ASN A 142 1.39 10.30 14.46
N ASP A 143 1.55 9.34 13.55
CA ASP A 143 2.86 8.91 13.09
C ASP A 143 3.17 9.38 11.66
N MET A 144 2.15 9.51 10.80
CA MET A 144 2.37 9.59 9.35
C MET A 144 1.84 10.84 8.64
N ILE A 145 1.08 11.73 9.30
CA ILE A 145 0.42 12.88 8.63
C ILE A 145 1.44 13.85 8.02
N GLY A 146 2.52 14.14 8.74
CA GLY A 146 3.62 14.98 8.26
C GLY A 146 4.61 14.25 7.34
N ALA A 147 4.34 12.98 6.98
CA ALA A 147 5.27 12.11 6.28
C ALA A 147 4.59 11.37 5.10
N GLN A 148 4.47 10.05 5.18
CA GLN A 148 4.15 9.17 4.05
C GLN A 148 2.66 9.21 3.67
N SER A 149 1.75 9.36 4.64
CA SER A 149 0.30 9.27 4.39
C SER A 149 -0.21 10.35 3.43
N THR A 150 0.25 11.60 3.59
CA THR A 150 -0.09 12.69 2.64
C THR A 150 0.40 12.41 1.23
N LYS A 151 1.51 11.67 1.08
CA LYS A 151 2.07 11.29 -0.22
C LYS A 151 1.24 10.20 -0.90
N GLY A 152 0.84 9.17 -0.16
CA GLY A 152 -0.08 8.15 -0.66
C GLY A 152 -1.45 8.74 -1.04
N ILE A 153 -2.01 9.58 -0.15
CA ILE A 153 -3.29 10.27 -0.38
C ILE A 153 -3.20 11.24 -1.57
N HIS A 154 -2.07 11.91 -1.77
CA HIS A 154 -1.84 12.71 -2.97
C HIS A 154 -1.91 11.86 -4.25
N VAL A 155 -1.26 10.69 -4.26
CA VAL A 155 -1.24 9.79 -5.42
C VAL A 155 -2.63 9.28 -5.77
N ILE A 156 -3.40 8.77 -4.81
CA ILE A 156 -4.78 8.33 -5.10
C ILE A 156 -5.64 9.51 -5.56
N SER A 157 -5.48 10.70 -4.96
CA SER A 157 -6.29 11.88 -5.36
C SER A 157 -5.98 12.35 -6.78
N LYS A 158 -4.73 12.20 -7.23
CA LYS A 158 -4.28 12.65 -8.55
C LYS A 158 -4.52 11.60 -9.64
N PHE A 159 -4.25 10.34 -9.37
CA PHE A 159 -4.17 9.29 -10.38
C PHE A 159 -5.22 8.18 -10.25
N ALA A 160 -5.92 8.08 -9.12
CA ALA A 160 -6.96 7.08 -8.88
C ALA A 160 -8.10 7.64 -7.99
N PRO A 161 -8.76 8.74 -8.38
CA PRO A 161 -9.62 9.51 -7.48
C PRO A 161 -10.95 8.82 -7.14
N GLN A 162 -11.32 7.75 -7.85
CA GLN A 162 -12.56 7.03 -7.63
C GLN A 162 -12.36 5.95 -6.58
N ILE A 163 -13.36 5.74 -5.72
CA ILE A 163 -13.36 4.63 -4.76
C ILE A 163 -14.27 3.55 -5.32
N GLU A 164 -13.68 2.43 -5.76
CA GLU A 164 -14.42 1.28 -6.26
C GLU A 164 -15.13 0.59 -5.08
N GLU A 165 -14.38 0.31 -4.02
CA GLU A 165 -14.85 -0.30 -2.78
C GLU A 165 -13.92 0.05 -1.61
N THR A 166 -14.25 -0.42 -0.40
CA THR A 166 -13.44 -0.13 0.79
C THR A 166 -12.01 -0.60 0.60
N GLY A 167 -11.06 0.33 0.66
CA GLY A 167 -9.63 0.03 0.49
C GLY A 167 -9.18 -0.19 -0.96
N VAL A 168 -9.99 0.19 -1.96
CA VAL A 168 -9.64 0.09 -3.38
C VAL A 168 -9.97 1.38 -4.10
N TRP A 169 -8.94 2.02 -4.63
CA TRP A 169 -9.03 3.26 -5.41
C TRP A 169 -8.74 2.97 -6.87
N THR A 170 -9.36 3.70 -7.80
CA THR A 170 -9.18 3.49 -9.23
C THR A 170 -9.33 4.77 -10.05
N ASP A 171 -8.77 4.78 -11.25
CA ASP A 171 -9.08 5.75 -12.30
C ASP A 171 -10.30 5.35 -13.13
N GLY A 172 -10.84 4.15 -12.90
CA GLY A 172 -11.95 3.55 -13.65
C GLY A 172 -11.52 2.97 -15.01
N LYS A 173 -10.21 2.85 -15.28
CA LYS A 173 -9.67 2.38 -16.54
C LYS A 173 -8.49 1.42 -16.35
N TYR A 174 -7.32 1.94 -16.00
CA TYR A 174 -6.06 1.19 -16.05
C TYR A 174 -5.54 0.81 -14.68
N LEU A 175 -5.82 1.62 -13.66
CA LEU A 175 -5.14 1.57 -12.38
C LEU A 175 -6.10 1.22 -11.25
N LYS A 176 -5.70 0.25 -10.44
CA LYS A 176 -6.20 0.05 -9.08
C LYS A 176 -5.09 0.31 -8.08
N ILE A 177 -5.40 1.01 -7.00
CA ILE A 177 -4.49 1.26 -5.89
C ILE A 177 -5.09 0.65 -4.63
N ILE A 178 -4.25 -0.06 -3.87
CA ILE A 178 -4.60 -0.64 -2.58
C ILE A 178 -3.52 -0.32 -1.55
N GLU A 179 -3.90 -0.32 -0.28
CA GLU A 179 -2.95 -0.20 0.83
C GLU A 179 -2.45 -1.58 1.27
N ALA A 180 -1.15 -1.71 1.50
CA ALA A 180 -0.54 -2.90 2.08
C ALA A 180 0.26 -2.51 3.33
N TYR A 181 0.57 -3.50 4.16
CA TYR A 181 1.42 -3.29 5.35
C TYR A 181 2.42 -4.43 5.49
N PRO A 182 3.64 -4.29 4.94
CA PRO A 182 4.65 -5.36 4.80
C PRO A 182 4.93 -6.13 6.09
N THR A 183 4.92 -5.44 7.24
CA THR A 183 5.17 -6.07 8.55
C THR A 183 4.25 -7.26 8.84
N LEU A 184 3.01 -7.25 8.35
CA LEU A 184 2.06 -8.36 8.51
C LEU A 184 2.38 -9.56 7.60
N ASN A 185 3.07 -9.33 6.50
CA ASN A 185 3.30 -10.32 5.44
C ASN A 185 4.69 -10.97 5.49
N ARG A 186 5.67 -10.31 6.13
CA ARG A 186 7.08 -10.76 6.17
C ARG A 186 7.27 -12.22 6.57
N LYS A 187 6.53 -12.70 7.58
CA LYS A 187 6.62 -14.10 8.02
C LYS A 187 6.19 -15.07 6.91
N THR A 188 5.08 -14.76 6.25
CA THR A 188 4.49 -15.59 5.19
C THR A 188 5.35 -15.55 3.92
N LEU A 189 5.90 -14.38 3.59
CA LEU A 189 6.71 -14.16 2.40
C LEU A 189 8.20 -14.44 2.59
N LYS A 190 8.64 -14.83 3.79
CA LYS A 190 10.06 -15.03 4.13
C LYS A 190 10.82 -15.87 3.12
N SER A 191 10.29 -17.05 2.78
CA SER A 191 10.97 -17.97 1.85
C SER A 191 11.09 -17.43 0.42
N HIS A 192 10.24 -16.49 0.02
CA HIS A 192 10.32 -15.80 -1.27
C HIS A 192 11.32 -14.65 -1.19
N ILE A 193 11.26 -13.86 -0.13
CA ILE A 193 12.21 -12.77 0.16
C ILE A 193 13.65 -13.29 0.23
N ASP A 194 13.88 -14.42 0.91
CA ASP A 194 15.21 -15.02 1.05
C ASP A 194 15.84 -15.39 -0.31
N LYS A 195 15.03 -15.68 -1.34
CA LYS A 195 15.51 -16.00 -2.70
C LYS A 195 15.96 -14.77 -3.48
N LEU A 196 15.49 -13.58 -3.11
CA LEU A 196 15.87 -12.32 -3.78
C LEU A 196 17.30 -11.86 -3.42
N GLY A 197 17.92 -12.52 -2.43
CA GLY A 197 19.25 -12.20 -1.95
C GLY A 197 19.29 -10.96 -1.05
N ASN A 198 20.47 -10.36 -0.92
CA ASN A 198 20.70 -9.20 -0.05
C ASN A 198 20.25 -7.89 -0.72
N LEU A 199 18.94 -7.64 -0.74
CA LEU A 199 18.37 -6.35 -1.13
C LEU A 199 18.17 -5.43 0.09
N HIS A 200 18.02 -4.13 -0.19
CA HIS A 200 17.72 -3.14 0.85
C HIS A 200 16.34 -3.42 1.50
N PRO A 201 16.16 -3.20 2.82
CA PRO A 201 14.87 -3.40 3.49
C PRO A 201 13.68 -2.74 2.79
N ASP A 202 13.79 -1.46 2.40
CA ASP A 202 12.75 -0.75 1.65
C ASP A 202 12.33 -1.48 0.35
N VAL A 203 13.29 -2.10 -0.35
CA VAL A 203 13.00 -2.90 -1.56
C VAL A 203 12.27 -4.19 -1.21
N LEU A 204 12.59 -4.81 -0.07
CA LEU A 204 11.90 -6.00 0.40
C LEU A 204 10.46 -5.68 0.83
N ASP A 205 10.24 -4.51 1.44
CA ASP A 205 8.91 -4.02 1.79
C ASP A 205 8.09 -3.67 0.54
N ALA A 206 8.72 -3.04 -0.48
CA ALA A 206 8.11 -2.86 -1.79
C ALA A 206 7.77 -4.19 -2.47
N TYR A 207 8.64 -5.20 -2.40
CA TYR A 207 8.32 -6.55 -2.91
C TYR A 207 7.13 -7.18 -2.19
N ASN A 208 7.04 -7.05 -0.85
CA ASN A 208 5.87 -7.49 -0.09
C ASN A 208 4.59 -6.85 -0.62
N CYS A 209 4.59 -5.53 -0.84
CA CYS A 209 3.46 -4.83 -1.43
C CYS A 209 3.12 -5.39 -2.80
N ALA A 210 4.10 -5.62 -3.68
CA ALA A 210 3.87 -6.17 -5.01
C ALA A 210 3.23 -7.57 -4.97
N CYS A 211 3.64 -8.42 -4.02
CA CYS A 211 2.98 -9.71 -3.78
C CYS A 211 1.53 -9.56 -3.30
N VAL A 212 1.23 -8.55 -2.48
CA VAL A 212 -0.17 -8.26 -2.08
C VAL A 212 -0.99 -7.82 -3.28
N ALA A 213 -0.46 -6.95 -4.15
CA ALA A 213 -1.12 -6.57 -5.41
C ALA A 213 -1.39 -7.78 -6.32
N TYR A 214 -0.41 -8.67 -6.46
CA TYR A 214 -0.57 -9.92 -7.22
C TYR A 214 -1.67 -10.81 -6.63
N LEU A 215 -1.65 -11.05 -5.31
CA LEU A 215 -2.67 -11.87 -4.66
C LEU A 215 -4.06 -11.21 -4.70
N PHE A 216 -4.12 -9.89 -4.66
CA PHE A 216 -5.39 -9.16 -4.76
C PHE A 216 -6.12 -9.46 -6.08
N ASP A 217 -5.39 -9.56 -7.20
CA ASP A 217 -5.97 -9.95 -8.49
C ASP A 217 -6.23 -11.46 -8.60
N ARG A 218 -5.24 -12.27 -8.20
CA ARG A 218 -5.18 -13.69 -8.57
C ARG A 218 -5.84 -14.62 -7.56
N GLU A 219 -5.84 -14.24 -6.29
CA GLU A 219 -6.32 -15.06 -5.18
C GLU A 219 -6.75 -14.16 -4.02
N ARG A 220 -7.74 -13.30 -4.28
CA ARG A 220 -8.20 -12.30 -3.30
C ARG A 220 -8.60 -12.91 -1.96
N SER A 221 -9.11 -14.15 -1.99
CA SER A 221 -9.51 -14.90 -0.80
C SER A 221 -8.36 -15.23 0.16
N ALA A 222 -7.11 -15.13 -0.31
CA ALA A 222 -5.93 -15.23 0.54
C ALA A 222 -5.67 -13.97 1.39
N LEU A 223 -6.29 -12.84 1.04
CA LEU A 223 -6.14 -11.58 1.75
C LEU A 223 -7.28 -11.37 2.76
N ALA A 224 -7.00 -10.65 3.83
CA ALA A 224 -8.04 -10.21 4.75
C ALA A 224 -8.92 -9.17 4.05
N GLU A 225 -10.22 -9.40 3.97
CA GLU A 225 -11.18 -8.47 3.38
C GLU A 225 -11.71 -7.47 4.41
N PRO A 226 -12.05 -6.25 4.00
CA PRO A 226 -12.71 -5.28 4.87
C PRO A 226 -14.11 -5.75 5.23
N TYR A 227 -14.54 -5.46 6.46
CA TYR A 227 -15.94 -5.62 6.82
C TYR A 227 -16.81 -4.56 6.14
N ALA A 228 -18.07 -4.92 5.85
CA ALA A 228 -19.03 -4.05 5.18
C ALA A 228 -19.31 -2.73 5.92
N PHE A 229 -19.06 -2.66 7.24
CA PHE A 229 -19.27 -1.45 8.05
C PHE A 229 -18.10 -0.47 8.02
N ILE A 230 -16.94 -0.86 7.46
CA ILE A 230 -15.76 0.02 7.41
C ILE A 230 -16.00 1.13 6.39
N PRO A 231 -15.87 2.41 6.78
CA PRO A 231 -16.06 3.52 5.87
C PRO A 231 -15.13 3.42 4.67
N LYS A 232 -15.70 3.47 3.46
CA LYS A 232 -14.95 3.36 2.20
C LYS A 232 -13.74 4.30 2.13
N LYS A 233 -13.87 5.52 2.68
CA LYS A 233 -12.85 6.57 2.67
C LYS A 233 -11.74 6.40 3.72
N GLU A 234 -11.96 5.61 4.77
CA GLU A 234 -10.87 5.29 5.71
C GLU A 234 -9.84 4.38 5.05
N GLY A 235 -10.28 3.49 4.15
CA GLY A 235 -9.42 2.52 3.51
C GLY A 235 -9.28 1.22 4.30
N TRP A 236 -8.42 0.33 3.82
CA TRP A 236 -8.19 -0.99 4.41
C TRP A 236 -6.78 -1.46 4.12
N ILE A 237 -6.11 -2.00 5.14
CA ILE A 237 -4.81 -2.66 4.98
C ILE A 237 -5.04 -4.07 4.44
N TRP A 238 -4.67 -4.32 3.19
CA TRP A 238 -4.66 -5.66 2.62
C TRP A 238 -3.43 -6.43 3.09
N TYR A 239 -3.66 -7.59 3.71
CA TYR A 239 -2.58 -8.46 4.19
C TYR A 239 -2.96 -9.93 4.05
N ILE A 240 -1.94 -10.78 3.98
CA ILE A 240 -2.07 -12.21 3.74
C ILE A 240 -2.53 -12.92 5.01
N THR A 241 -3.59 -13.71 4.91
CA THR A 241 -4.10 -14.50 6.03
C THR A 241 -3.34 -15.83 6.17
N ASN A 242 -3.14 -16.28 7.41
CA ASN A 242 -2.43 -17.54 7.71
C ASN A 242 -3.13 -18.81 7.19
N SER A 243 -4.34 -18.69 6.63
CA SER A 243 -5.17 -19.79 6.12
C SER A 243 -4.61 -20.45 4.85
N PHE A 244 -3.67 -19.79 4.15
CA PHE A 244 -3.13 -20.32 2.89
C PHE A 244 -1.73 -20.92 3.07
N SER A 245 -1.68 -22.24 3.18
CA SER A 245 -0.43 -23.02 3.28
C SER A 245 0.29 -23.25 1.95
N LYS A 246 -0.32 -22.84 0.82
CA LYS A 246 0.23 -22.93 -0.53
C LYS A 246 -0.25 -21.73 -1.35
N LEU A 247 0.26 -20.54 -1.03
CA LEU A 247 0.01 -19.39 -1.90
C LEU A 247 0.75 -19.64 -3.21
N PRO A 248 0.13 -19.39 -4.38
CA PRO A 248 0.80 -19.38 -5.67
C PRO A 248 1.64 -18.10 -5.79
N LEU A 249 2.54 -17.91 -4.82
CA LEU A 249 3.45 -16.77 -4.78
C LEU A 249 4.54 -16.99 -5.82
N PRO A 250 4.97 -15.92 -6.48
CA PRO A 250 5.97 -16.01 -7.52
C PRO A 250 7.32 -16.52 -7.02
N VAL A 251 8.01 -17.27 -7.88
CA VAL A 251 9.40 -17.70 -7.68
C VAL A 251 10.34 -16.70 -8.33
#